data_AF-A0A1Q3WW55-F1
#
_entry.id   AF-A0A1Q3WW55-F1
#
_cell.length_a   1.000
_cell.length_b   1.000
_cell.length_c   1.000
_cell.angle_alpha   90.00
_cell.angle_beta   90.00
_cell.angle_gamma   90.00
#
_symmetry.space_group_name_H-M   'P 1'
#
loop_
_entity.id
_entity.type
_entity.pdbx_description
1 polymer ?
#
loop_
_entity_poly.entity_id
_entity_poly.type
_entity_poly.pdbx_seq_one_letter_code
_entity_poly.pdbx_strand_id
1 'polypeptide(L)'
;MAACNNNGATTPVYTTASDTSAHDLVSTSRGKELFEQRCAACHGVYGNAKKEDAANLQLSRLDSIGIIHVVENGRGLMPMFKDAMPDSDLAYLEVYVKNLRKN
;
A
#
# COMPACT_ATOMS: atom_id res chain seq x y z
N MET A 1 -32.93 2.71 29.57
CA MET A 1 -31.96 3.81 29.79
C MET A 1 -30.56 3.16 29.84
N ALA A 2 -29.48 3.60 29.20
CA ALA A 2 -29.13 4.82 28.47
C ALA A 2 -28.03 4.43 27.45
N ALA A 3 -28.22 4.76 26.17
CA ALA A 3 -27.47 5.80 25.45
C ALA A 3 -26.04 5.41 25.04
N CYS A 4 -25.90 4.89 23.82
CA CYS A 4 -24.70 5.08 23.01
C CYS A 4 -24.62 6.59 22.69
N ASN A 5 -23.65 7.31 23.27
CA ASN A 5 -23.42 8.71 22.94
C ASN A 5 -22.13 8.89 22.14
N ASN A 6 -22.32 9.41 20.94
CA ASN A 6 -21.31 9.92 20.02
C ASN A 6 -20.66 11.17 20.61
N ASN A 7 -19.37 11.42 20.33
CA ASN A 7 -18.84 12.78 20.19
C ASN A 7 -17.44 12.79 19.52
N GLY A 8 -17.39 13.27 18.27
CA GLY A 8 -16.41 14.26 17.81
C GLY A 8 -14.96 13.82 17.61
N ALA A 9 -14.68 13.13 16.50
CA ALA A 9 -13.33 12.98 15.98
C ALA A 9 -12.82 14.30 15.36
N THR A 10 -12.41 15.24 16.21
CA THR A 10 -11.57 16.38 15.81
C THR A 10 -10.56 16.67 16.91
N THR A 11 -9.47 15.92 16.95
CA THR A 11 -8.12 16.36 17.37
C THR A 11 -7.12 15.24 17.01
N PRO A 12 -5.95 15.55 16.41
CA PRO A 12 -4.91 14.56 16.23
C PRO A 12 -4.19 14.39 17.58
N VAL A 13 -4.71 13.49 18.42
CA VAL A 13 -3.97 13.01 19.59
C VAL A 13 -2.86 12.09 19.09
N TYR A 14 -1.67 12.67 18.92
CA TYR A 14 -0.43 11.92 18.99
C TYR A 14 -0.29 11.40 20.42
N THR A 15 -0.69 10.16 20.67
CA THR A 15 -0.37 9.47 21.93
C THR A 15 -0.07 8.00 21.67
N THR A 16 1.20 7.69 21.96
CA THR A 16 1.87 6.39 22.03
C THR A 16 2.35 5.74 20.72
N ALA A 17 3.67 5.58 20.63
CA ALA A 17 4.41 4.89 19.57
C ALA A 17 4.10 3.38 19.43
N SER A 18 3.13 2.86 20.19
CA SER A 18 2.75 1.44 20.21
C SER A 18 1.65 1.10 19.21
N ASP A 19 0.72 2.03 18.92
CA ASP A 19 -0.39 1.78 17.98
C ASP A 19 0.02 1.99 16.51
N THR A 20 0.91 2.95 16.24
CA THR A 20 1.49 3.13 14.89
C THR A 20 2.37 1.95 14.50
N SER A 21 3.16 1.40 15.43
CA SER A 21 4.04 0.26 15.15
C SER A 21 3.22 -1.00 14.84
N ALA A 22 2.18 -1.31 15.61
CA ALA A 22 1.35 -2.49 15.35
C ALA A 22 0.57 -2.34 14.02
N HIS A 23 -0.03 -1.18 13.78
CA HIS A 23 -0.79 -0.92 12.55
C HIS A 23 0.11 -0.88 11.31
N ASP A 24 1.31 -0.30 11.39
CA ASP A 24 2.27 -0.26 10.29
C ASP A 24 2.88 -1.64 10.01
N LEU A 25 3.14 -2.44 11.05
CA LEU A 25 3.61 -3.82 10.90
C LEU A 25 2.53 -4.71 10.27
N VAL A 26 1.28 -4.57 10.66
CA VAL A 26 0.14 -5.28 10.04
C VAL A 26 -0.03 -4.83 8.59
N SER A 27 0.02 -3.52 8.34
CA SER A 27 -0.10 -2.94 6.99
C SER A 27 1.02 -3.42 6.07
N THR A 28 2.25 -3.45 6.58
CA THR A 28 3.43 -3.94 5.85
C THR A 28 3.35 -5.44 5.59
N SER A 29 2.87 -6.24 6.56
CA SER A 29 2.75 -7.69 6.42
C SER A 29 1.70 -8.08 5.38
N ARG A 30 0.51 -7.46 5.44
CA ARG A 30 -0.55 -7.68 4.46
C ARG A 30 -0.15 -7.16 3.08
N GLY A 31 0.42 -5.96 3.00
CA GLY A 31 0.92 -5.38 1.76
C GLY A 31 2.02 -6.23 1.12
N LYS A 32 2.92 -6.82 1.93
CA LYS A 32 3.94 -7.76 1.48
C LYS A 32 3.34 -9.01 0.84
N GLU A 33 2.38 -9.62 1.52
CA GLU A 33 1.70 -10.84 1.02
C GLU A 33 1.04 -10.59 -0.34
N LEU A 34 0.26 -9.51 -0.44
CA LEU A 34 -0.39 -9.09 -1.68
C LEU A 34 0.63 -8.83 -2.80
N PHE A 35 1.72 -8.14 -2.47
CA PHE A 35 2.78 -7.83 -3.41
C PHE A 35 3.47 -9.09 -3.93
N GLU A 36 3.79 -10.05 -3.05
CA GLU A 36 4.42 -11.31 -3.43
C GLU A 36 3.53 -12.16 -4.34
N GLN A 37 2.21 -12.17 -4.07
CA GLN A 37 1.25 -12.94 -4.86
C GLN A 37 0.99 -12.34 -6.25
N ARG A 38 0.97 -11.00 -6.38
CA ARG A 38 0.44 -10.33 -7.58
C ARG A 38 1.44 -9.45 -8.32
N CYS A 39 2.42 -8.87 -7.62
CA CYS A 39 3.29 -7.81 -8.16
C CYS A 39 4.73 -8.30 -8.39
N ALA A 40 5.22 -9.19 -7.52
CA ALA A 40 6.61 -9.64 -7.50
C ALA A 40 7.01 -10.43 -8.77
N ALA A 41 6.04 -11.00 -9.49
CA ALA A 41 6.29 -11.70 -10.75
C ALA A 41 6.99 -10.80 -11.79
N CYS A 42 6.62 -9.51 -11.83
CA CYS A 42 7.19 -8.53 -12.77
C CYS A 42 8.13 -7.54 -12.08
N HIS A 43 7.76 -7.02 -10.91
CA HIS A 43 8.54 -6.01 -10.17
C HIS A 43 9.62 -6.62 -9.26
N GLY A 44 9.65 -7.96 -9.11
CA GLY A 44 10.57 -8.67 -8.23
C GLY A 44 10.21 -8.51 -6.76
N VAL A 45 10.62 -9.46 -5.92
CA VAL A 45 10.28 -9.45 -4.47
C VAL A 45 10.77 -8.21 -3.72
N TYR A 46 11.81 -7.53 -4.24
CA TYR A 46 12.35 -6.29 -3.67
C TYR A 46 11.98 -5.04 -4.48
N GLY A 47 11.06 -5.14 -5.45
CA GLY A 47 10.65 -4.01 -6.29
C GLY A 47 11.74 -3.52 -7.27
N ASN A 48 12.80 -4.29 -7.48
CA ASN A 48 13.97 -3.92 -8.27
C ASN A 48 14.04 -4.63 -9.63
N ALA A 49 13.12 -5.55 -9.93
CA ALA A 49 13.12 -6.23 -11.21
C ALA A 49 12.55 -5.31 -12.31
N LYS A 50 13.13 -5.44 -13.51
CA LYS A 50 12.74 -4.75 -14.74
C LYS A 50 12.27 -5.78 -15.77
N LYS A 51 11.48 -6.78 -15.35
CA LYS A 51 10.91 -7.75 -16.30
C LYS A 51 9.80 -7.08 -17.09
N GLU A 52 9.68 -7.36 -18.38
CA GLU A 52 8.60 -6.82 -19.23
C GLU A 52 8.46 -5.28 -19.14
N ASP A 53 9.59 -4.56 -19.14
CA ASP A 53 9.64 -3.09 -18.95
C ASP A 53 9.00 -2.58 -17.63
N ALA A 54 8.85 -3.44 -16.64
CA ALA A 54 8.37 -3.05 -15.31
C ALA A 54 9.26 -1.97 -14.69
N ALA A 55 8.61 -0.97 -14.11
CA ALA A 55 9.31 0.09 -13.38
C ALA A 55 10.02 -0.49 -12.14
N ASN A 56 11.23 0.00 -11.90
CA ASN A 56 11.91 -0.24 -10.63
C ASN A 56 11.22 0.61 -9.55
N LEU A 57 10.46 -0.04 -8.68
CA LEU A 57 9.66 0.58 -7.64
C LEU A 57 10.54 1.26 -6.59
N GLN A 58 11.79 0.81 -6.42
CA GLN A 58 12.73 1.44 -5.49
C GLN A 58 13.10 2.87 -5.89
N LEU A 59 12.97 3.20 -7.18
CA LEU A 59 13.24 4.52 -7.75
C LEU A 59 11.97 5.35 -8.01
N SER A 60 10.79 4.77 -7.75
CA SER A 60 9.52 5.44 -7.98
C SER A 60 9.36 6.65 -7.06
N ARG A 61 8.92 7.77 -7.63
CA ARG A 61 8.58 9.01 -6.90
C ARG A 61 7.07 9.26 -6.81
N LEU A 62 6.25 8.27 -7.18
CA LEU A 62 4.80 8.42 -7.11
C LEU A 62 4.37 8.65 -5.65
N ASP A 63 3.39 9.49 -5.44
CA ASP A 63 2.74 9.62 -4.15
C ASP A 63 1.73 8.47 -3.94
N SER A 64 1.09 8.45 -2.78
CA SER A 64 0.06 7.47 -2.41
C SER A 64 -1.05 7.37 -3.45
N ILE A 65 -1.58 8.53 -3.87
CA ILE A 65 -2.64 8.63 -4.86
C ILE A 65 -2.16 8.09 -6.21
N GLY A 66 -0.95 8.46 -6.64
CA GLY A 66 -0.37 7.97 -7.89
C GLY A 66 -0.14 6.45 -7.88
N ILE A 67 0.32 5.88 -6.76
CA ILE A 67 0.49 4.42 -6.63
C ILE A 67 -0.87 3.73 -6.77
N ILE A 68 -1.86 4.14 -5.98
CA ILE A 68 -3.20 3.55 -6.01
C ILE A 68 -3.79 3.66 -7.41
N HIS A 69 -3.72 4.84 -8.03
CA HIS A 69 -4.24 5.06 -9.38
C HIS A 69 -3.60 4.13 -10.42
N VAL A 70 -2.29 3.92 -10.38
CA VAL A 70 -1.60 3.00 -11.30
C VAL A 70 -1.96 1.54 -11.03
N VAL A 71 -2.15 1.15 -9.77
CA VAL A 71 -2.57 -0.22 -9.43
C VAL A 71 -4.01 -0.46 -9.85
N GLU A 72 -4.90 0.50 -9.61
CA GLU A 72 -6.31 0.40 -10.00
C GLU A 72 -6.49 0.34 -11.51
N ASN A 73 -5.83 1.22 -12.26
CA ASN A 73 -6.07 1.39 -13.69
C ASN A 73 -5.07 0.64 -14.58
N GLY A 74 -3.99 0.11 -14.00
CA GLY A 74 -2.87 -0.40 -14.76
C GLY A 74 -2.07 0.71 -15.46
N ARG A 75 -0.93 0.33 -16.07
CA ARG A 75 -0.14 1.24 -16.91
C ARG A 75 0.79 0.46 -17.84
N GLY A 76 0.68 0.69 -19.15
CA GLY A 76 1.46 -0.04 -20.15
C GLY A 76 1.13 -1.53 -20.08
N LEU A 77 2.13 -2.38 -19.79
CA LEU A 77 1.96 -3.82 -19.63
C LEU A 77 1.49 -4.23 -18.22
N MET A 78 1.45 -3.30 -17.25
CA MET A 78 0.92 -3.58 -15.92
C MET A 78 -0.62 -3.68 -15.98
N PRO A 79 -1.22 -4.83 -15.63
CA PRO A 79 -2.67 -4.99 -15.63
C PRO A 79 -3.34 -4.13 -14.55
N MET A 80 -4.65 -3.92 -14.72
CA MET A 80 -5.50 -3.26 -13.73
C MET A 80 -5.89 -4.22 -12.61
N PHE A 81 -5.96 -3.73 -11.37
CA PHE A 81 -6.32 -4.54 -10.20
C PHE A 81 -7.56 -4.03 -9.45
N LYS A 82 -8.25 -3.00 -9.96
CA LYS A 82 -9.41 -2.40 -9.30
C LYS A 82 -10.48 -3.42 -8.85
N ASP A 83 -10.80 -4.38 -9.72
CA ASP A 83 -11.82 -5.39 -9.41
C ASP A 83 -11.25 -6.65 -8.74
N ALA A 84 -9.92 -6.73 -8.60
CA ALA A 84 -9.21 -7.90 -8.08
C ALA A 84 -8.96 -7.83 -6.56
N MET A 85 -9.08 -6.65 -5.96
CA MET A 85 -8.81 -6.43 -4.53
C MET A 85 -9.60 -5.23 -3.98
N PRO A 86 -10.05 -5.28 -2.72
CA PRO A 86 -10.78 -4.17 -2.09
C PRO A 86 -9.86 -2.99 -1.76
N ASP A 87 -10.43 -1.80 -1.59
CA ASP A 87 -9.71 -0.55 -1.29
C ASP A 87 -8.79 -0.65 -0.06
N SER A 88 -9.19 -1.44 0.95
CA SER A 88 -8.36 -1.69 2.14
C SER A 88 -7.04 -2.40 1.79
N ASP A 89 -7.09 -3.36 0.86
CA ASP A 89 -5.90 -4.08 0.42
C ASP A 89 -5.00 -3.18 -0.44
N LEU A 90 -5.57 -2.24 -1.21
CA LEU A 90 -4.81 -1.24 -1.97
C LEU A 90 -4.03 -0.30 -1.04
N ALA A 91 -4.65 0.12 0.07
CA ALA A 91 -3.97 0.95 1.08
C ALA A 91 -2.77 0.21 1.70
N TYR A 92 -2.91 -1.06 2.05
CA TYR A 92 -1.79 -1.87 2.57
C TYR A 92 -0.67 -2.05 1.53
N LEU A 93 -1.05 -2.28 0.27
CA LEU A 93 -0.09 -2.42 -0.83
C LEU A 93 0.69 -1.12 -1.06
N GLU A 94 0.02 0.03 -1.04
CA GLU A 94 0.64 1.35 -1.22
C GLU A 94 1.72 1.61 -0.15
N VAL A 95 1.41 1.33 1.11
CA VAL A 95 2.37 1.44 2.23
C VAL A 95 3.57 0.54 1.99
N TYR A 96 3.35 -0.71 1.60
CA TYR A 96 4.44 -1.65 1.32
C TYR A 96 5.32 -1.20 0.15
N VAL A 97 4.73 -0.77 -0.96
CA VAL A 97 5.47 -0.29 -2.15
C VAL A 97 6.33 0.94 -1.82
N LYS A 98 5.84 1.84 -0.95
CA LYS A 98 6.64 2.98 -0.48
C LYS A 98 7.82 2.54 0.38
N ASN A 99 7.66 1.51 1.20
CA ASN A 99 8.75 0.95 2.00
C ASN A 99 9.84 0.26 1.16
N LEU A 100 9.56 -0.15 -0.08
CA LEU A 100 10.57 -0.72 -0.98
C LEU A 100 11.54 0.34 -1.55
N ARG A 101 11.26 1.64 -1.37
CA ARG A 101 12.07 2.73 -1.89
C ARG A 101 13.42 2.80 -1.20
N LYS A 102 14.48 2.91 -2.00
CA LYS A 102 15.82 3.18 -1.50
C LYS A 102 15.99 4.69 -1.45
N ASN A 103 16.17 5.20 -0.23
CA ASN A 103 16.44 6.61 0.03
C ASN A 103 17.93 6.92 -0.14
#